data_AF-A0A2T0WDF8-F1
#
_entry.id   AF-A0A2T0WDF8-F1
#
_cell.length_a   1.000
_cell.length_b   1.000
_cell.length_c   1.000
_cell.angle_alpha   90.00
_cell.angle_beta   90.00
_cell.angle_gamma   90.00
#
_symmetry.space_group_name_H-M   'P 1'
#
loop_
_entity.id
_entity.type
_entity.pdbx_description
1 polymer ?
#
loop_
_entity_poly.entity_id
_entity_poly.type
_entity_poly.pdbx_seq_one_letter_code
_entity_poly.pdbx_strand_id
1 'polypeptide(L)'
;MKKYYFKFYISLFCLLSFSILTSCLEDDGDSGNALTSNTSFEARDAITGEFEATGEFVTQYISEFELHVAGLDIWDSSDPVNPQFLIGIQMYDEEEIELTTGLYTLRDSFLAGGDLGRFGVGLTWWDESRNATIFSEVEQGFIRIRDISETRIRGEFAFDVKSPATGEKIVVREGNFDIRR
;
A
#
# COMPACT_ATOMS: atom_id res chain seq x y z
N MET A 1 10.45 -2.52 -36.27
CA MET A 1 10.13 -1.19 -35.72
C MET A 1 8.72 -0.80 -36.13
N LYS A 2 7.73 -0.98 -35.24
CA LYS A 2 6.35 -0.55 -35.45
C LYS A 2 6.09 0.62 -34.50
N LYS A 3 5.72 1.77 -35.07
CA LYS A 3 5.32 2.97 -34.34
C LYS A 3 3.87 2.78 -33.90
N TYR A 4 3.61 2.78 -32.59
CA TYR A 4 2.25 2.79 -32.06
C TYR A 4 1.91 4.22 -31.65
N TYR A 5 0.91 4.77 -32.34
CA TYR A 5 0.41 6.13 -32.15
C TYR A 5 -0.55 6.16 -30.96
N PHE A 6 -0.19 6.96 -29.97
CA PHE A 6 -1.00 7.37 -28.83
C PHE A 6 -2.25 8.11 -29.29
N LYS A 7 -3.45 7.66 -28.88
CA LYS A 7 -4.68 8.45 -28.99
C LYS A 7 -5.54 8.28 -27.74
N PHE A 8 -5.50 9.35 -26.94
CA PHE A 8 -6.40 9.71 -25.85
C PHE A 8 -7.81 9.91 -26.40
N TYR A 9 -8.82 9.18 -25.90
CA TYR A 9 -10.22 9.57 -26.08
C TYR A 9 -10.98 9.43 -24.76
N ILE A 10 -11.38 10.61 -24.28
CA ILE A 10 -12.33 10.89 -23.22
C ILE A 10 -13.64 10.14 -23.48
N SER A 11 -14.14 9.41 -22.48
CA SER A 11 -15.55 9.02 -22.38
C SER A 11 -16.05 9.20 -20.95
N LEU A 12 -16.02 10.46 -20.51
CA LEU A 12 -16.84 10.98 -19.42
C LEU A 12 -18.26 11.23 -19.97
N PHE A 13 -19.12 10.22 -19.95
CA PHE A 13 -20.59 10.35 -19.89
C PHE A 13 -21.21 8.95 -20.00
N CYS A 14 -21.52 8.33 -18.86
CA CYS A 14 -22.58 7.32 -18.70
C CYS A 14 -22.44 6.71 -17.30
N LEU A 15 -23.44 6.99 -16.45
CA LEU A 15 -23.89 6.26 -15.25
C LEU A 15 -24.32 7.21 -14.11
N LEU A 16 -25.07 8.25 -14.46
CA LEU A 16 -25.90 8.99 -13.50
C LEU A 16 -27.37 8.76 -13.88
N SER A 17 -27.90 7.63 -13.43
CA SER A 17 -29.33 7.35 -13.41
C SER A 17 -29.73 6.92 -12.01
N PHE A 18 -30.22 7.90 -11.26
CA PHE A 18 -31.39 7.83 -10.37
C PHE A 18 -31.63 6.50 -9.63
N SER A 19 -31.40 6.54 -8.32
CA SER A 19 -32.18 5.78 -7.36
C SER A 19 -32.46 6.68 -6.15
N ILE A 20 -33.58 7.40 -6.23
CA ILE A 20 -34.20 8.07 -5.10
C ILE A 20 -35.26 7.09 -4.57
N LEU A 21 -34.96 6.41 -3.47
CA LEU A 21 -35.97 5.90 -2.54
C LEU A 21 -35.49 6.23 -1.14
N THR A 22 -36.23 7.14 -0.51
CA THR A 22 -36.13 7.48 0.91
C THR A 22 -37.28 6.78 1.60
N SER A 23 -37.00 5.97 2.63
CA SER A 23 -37.87 5.86 3.79
C SER A 23 -37.02 5.43 4.99
N CYS A 24 -37.05 6.28 6.01
CA CYS A 24 -36.30 6.25 7.26
C CYS A 24 -36.79 5.20 8.29
N LEU A 25 -36.00 5.13 9.37
CA LEU A 25 -36.23 4.56 10.73
C LEU A 25 -35.73 3.11 10.87
N GLU A 26 -34.84 2.76 11.80
CA GLU A 26 -34.57 3.31 13.14
C GLU A 26 -33.08 3.61 13.42
N ASP A 27 -32.94 4.52 14.38
CA ASP A 27 -31.76 4.95 15.12
C ASP A 27 -31.11 3.79 15.87
N ASP A 28 -29.93 3.38 15.41
CA ASP A 28 -28.84 2.97 16.30
C ASP A 28 -27.64 3.82 15.87
N GLY A 29 -27.41 4.90 16.61
CA GLY A 29 -26.15 5.61 16.60
C GLY A 29 -25.02 4.69 17.08
N ASP A 30 -24.54 3.82 16.20
CA ASP A 30 -23.26 3.17 16.38
C ASP A 30 -22.20 4.12 15.85
N SER A 31 -21.44 4.65 16.80
CA SER A 31 -20.28 5.51 16.60
C SER A 31 -19.52 5.11 15.34
N GLY A 32 -19.31 6.07 14.44
CA GLY A 32 -18.58 5.86 13.19
C GLY A 32 -17.37 4.98 13.44
N ASN A 33 -17.22 3.94 12.61
CA ASN A 33 -16.06 3.06 12.61
C ASN A 33 -14.81 3.93 12.55
N ALA A 34 -14.27 4.27 13.72
CA ALA A 34 -12.96 4.87 13.83
C ALA A 34 -12.04 3.81 13.24
N LEU A 35 -11.48 4.09 12.06
CA LEU A 35 -10.43 3.28 11.47
C LEU A 35 -9.39 3.08 12.56
N THR A 36 -9.35 1.86 13.09
CA THR A 36 -8.51 1.55 14.23
C THR A 36 -7.12 1.34 13.64
N SER A 37 -6.19 2.22 13.98
CA SER A 37 -4.78 2.02 13.65
C SER A 37 -4.37 0.61 14.04
N ASN A 38 -3.78 -0.10 13.09
CA ASN A 38 -3.34 -1.48 13.24
C ASN A 38 -1.87 -1.65 12.83
N THR A 39 -1.24 -0.55 12.45
CA THR A 39 0.12 -0.47 11.96
C THR A 39 0.75 0.81 12.48
N SER A 40 1.98 0.76 12.94
CA SER A 40 2.71 1.96 13.37
C SER A 40 4.16 1.92 12.92
N PHE A 41 4.78 3.08 12.71
CA PHE A 41 6.19 3.17 12.33
C PHE A 41 6.82 4.51 12.69
N GLU A 42 8.14 4.51 12.89
CA GLU A 42 8.96 5.72 12.99
C GLU A 42 9.69 5.95 11.67
N ALA A 43 9.53 7.15 11.08
CA ALA A 43 10.28 7.59 9.90
C ALA A 43 11.32 8.66 10.24
N ARG A 44 12.42 8.70 9.47
CA ARG A 44 13.50 9.69 9.54
C ARG A 44 13.95 10.14 8.15
N ASP A 45 14.79 11.19 8.14
CA ASP A 45 15.38 11.88 6.99
C ASP A 45 14.40 12.85 6.31
N ALA A 46 14.03 12.63 5.04
CA ALA A 46 13.14 13.54 4.30
C ALA A 46 11.79 13.73 5.01
N ILE A 47 11.40 12.76 5.82
CA ILE A 47 10.19 12.76 6.64
C ILE A 47 10.58 12.28 8.02
N THR A 48 10.21 13.02 9.06
CA THR A 48 10.54 12.67 10.44
C THR A 48 9.29 12.67 11.30
N GLY A 49 9.02 11.56 11.99
CA GLY A 49 7.88 11.44 12.90
C GLY A 49 7.52 10.01 13.24
N GLU A 50 6.61 9.87 14.20
CA GLU A 50 5.91 8.63 14.53
C GLU A 50 4.54 8.65 13.85
N PHE A 51 4.18 7.55 13.20
CA PHE A 51 2.97 7.44 12.40
C PHE A 51 2.12 6.25 12.85
N GLU A 52 0.83 6.51 12.99
CA GLU A 52 -0.22 5.51 13.18
C GLU A 52 -0.99 5.34 11.87
N ALA A 53 -1.15 4.10 11.42
CA ALA A 53 -1.56 3.77 10.07
C ALA A 53 -2.58 2.64 10.05
N THR A 54 -3.37 2.61 8.97
CA THR A 54 -4.21 1.47 8.63
C THR A 54 -3.46 0.61 7.63
N GLY A 55 -3.31 -0.66 7.96
CA GLY A 55 -2.78 -1.70 7.09
C GLY A 55 -3.89 -2.65 6.64
N GLU A 56 -3.84 -3.06 5.37
CA GLU A 56 -4.67 -4.08 4.77
C GLU A 56 -3.81 -5.15 4.13
N PHE A 57 -4.29 -6.40 4.22
CA PHE A 57 -3.68 -7.51 3.54
C PHE A 57 -4.26 -7.65 2.14
N VAL A 58 -3.41 -7.61 1.11
CA VAL A 58 -3.83 -7.65 -0.29
C VAL A 58 -3.45 -8.99 -0.90
N THR A 59 -4.43 -9.66 -1.50
CA THR A 59 -4.22 -10.83 -2.39
C THR A 59 -5.11 -10.71 -3.60
N GLN A 60 -4.52 -10.57 -4.78
CA GLN A 60 -5.30 -10.42 -6.02
C GLN A 60 -4.51 -10.87 -7.25
N TYR A 61 -5.23 -11.11 -8.35
CA TYR A 61 -4.66 -11.32 -9.68
C TYR A 61 -4.85 -10.07 -10.53
N ILE A 62 -3.76 -9.51 -11.08
CA ILE A 62 -3.78 -8.33 -11.94
C ILE A 62 -3.71 -8.77 -13.40
N SER A 63 -4.86 -8.76 -14.06
CA SER A 63 -5.02 -9.27 -15.43
C SER A 63 -4.22 -8.52 -16.50
N GLU A 64 -3.94 -7.23 -16.29
CA GLU A 64 -3.13 -6.44 -17.23
C GLU A 64 -1.69 -6.96 -17.34
N PHE A 65 -1.15 -7.49 -16.25
CA PHE A 65 0.23 -7.97 -16.16
C PHE A 65 0.34 -9.49 -16.09
N GLU A 66 -0.79 -10.19 -15.96
CA GLU A 66 -0.85 -11.64 -15.74
C GLU A 66 -0.06 -12.08 -14.49
N LEU A 67 -0.14 -11.29 -13.40
CA LEU A 67 0.58 -11.53 -12.15
C LEU A 67 -0.35 -11.63 -10.95
N HIS A 68 -0.01 -12.52 -10.03
CA HIS A 68 -0.54 -12.53 -8.67
C HIS A 68 0.24 -11.55 -7.80
N VAL A 69 -0.48 -10.90 -6.88
CA VAL A 69 0.08 -10.00 -5.88
C VAL A 69 -0.32 -10.48 -4.50
N ALA A 70 0.64 -10.49 -3.59
CA ALA A 70 0.37 -10.68 -2.18
C ALA A 70 1.27 -9.80 -1.30
N GLY A 71 0.70 -9.17 -0.28
CA GLY A 71 1.45 -8.26 0.58
C GLY A 71 0.59 -7.38 1.46
N LEU A 72 1.16 -6.26 1.87
CA LEU A 72 0.55 -5.29 2.78
C LEU A 72 0.49 -3.93 2.10
N ASP A 73 -0.69 -3.30 2.16
CA ASP A 73 -0.85 -1.89 1.86
C ASP A 73 -1.09 -1.14 3.16
N ILE A 74 -0.34 -0.07 3.40
CA ILE A 74 -0.35 0.71 4.63
C ILE A 74 -0.55 2.18 4.27
N TRP A 75 -1.57 2.82 4.83
CA TRP A 75 -1.87 4.22 4.58
C TRP A 75 -2.23 4.97 5.85
N ASP A 76 -2.17 6.29 5.75
CA ASP A 76 -2.50 7.22 6.83
C ASP A 76 -3.92 6.96 7.38
N SER A 77 -4.00 6.69 8.69
CA SER A 77 -5.27 6.44 9.38
C SER A 77 -6.10 7.70 9.64
N SER A 78 -5.49 8.89 9.55
CA SER A 78 -6.12 10.16 9.90
C SER A 78 -7.12 10.67 8.85
N ASP A 79 -6.86 10.41 7.56
CA ASP A 79 -7.76 10.70 6.45
C ASP A 79 -7.70 9.57 5.40
N PRO A 80 -8.60 8.57 5.45
CA PRO A 80 -8.61 7.47 4.47
C PRO A 80 -9.05 7.91 3.08
N VAL A 81 -9.71 9.07 2.94
CA VAL A 81 -10.16 9.59 1.65
C VAL A 81 -8.99 10.28 0.95
N ASN A 82 -8.15 10.98 1.70
CA ASN A 82 -6.97 11.67 1.19
C ASN A 82 -5.72 11.36 2.03
N PRO A 83 -5.22 10.11 1.99
CA PRO A 83 -4.10 9.72 2.83
C PRO A 83 -2.87 10.58 2.53
N GLN A 84 -2.11 10.93 3.57
CA GLN A 84 -0.82 11.60 3.44
C GLN A 84 0.24 10.69 2.79
N PHE A 85 0.12 9.38 2.99
CA PHE A 85 1.03 8.40 2.41
C PHE A 85 0.35 7.07 2.09
N LEU A 86 0.98 6.31 1.19
CA LEU A 86 0.67 4.92 0.89
C LEU A 86 1.99 4.16 0.76
N ILE A 87 2.16 3.11 1.56
CA ILE A 87 3.28 2.18 1.52
C ILE A 87 2.73 0.84 1.06
N GLY A 88 3.21 0.34 -0.08
CA GLY A 88 2.97 -1.03 -0.52
C GLY A 88 4.21 -1.88 -0.25
N ILE A 89 4.09 -2.92 0.57
CA ILE A 89 5.10 -3.97 0.76
C ILE A 89 4.57 -5.25 0.14
N GLN A 90 4.93 -5.51 -1.10
CA GLN A 90 4.24 -6.48 -1.95
C GLN A 90 5.20 -7.40 -2.68
N MET A 91 4.75 -8.62 -2.94
CA MET A 91 5.36 -9.60 -3.83
C MET A 91 4.50 -9.76 -5.07
N TYR A 92 5.16 -9.87 -6.22
CA TYR A 92 4.56 -10.16 -7.52
C TYR A 92 5.09 -11.51 -8.02
N ASP A 93 4.22 -12.34 -8.58
CA ASP A 93 4.60 -13.64 -9.13
C ASP A 93 3.64 -14.07 -10.25
N GLU A 94 4.09 -14.93 -11.15
CA GLU A 94 3.27 -15.56 -12.19
C GLU A 94 2.36 -16.64 -11.58
N GLU A 95 2.79 -17.25 -10.47
CA GLU A 95 2.01 -18.24 -9.72
C GLU A 95 1.29 -17.62 -8.51
N GLU A 96 0.28 -18.31 -7.99
CA GLU A 96 -0.42 -17.87 -6.77
C GLU A 96 0.55 -17.82 -5.58
N ILE A 97 0.58 -16.67 -4.89
CA ILE A 97 1.50 -16.44 -3.78
C ILE A 97 0.84 -16.85 -2.46
N GLU A 98 1.37 -17.89 -1.84
CA GLU A 98 1.04 -18.24 -0.45
C GLU A 98 2.06 -17.60 0.52
N LEU A 99 1.61 -16.60 1.30
CA LEU A 99 2.48 -16.03 2.33
C LEU A 99 2.73 -17.02 3.46
N THR A 100 3.97 -17.05 3.90
CA THR A 100 4.43 -17.84 5.02
C THR A 100 5.01 -16.94 6.13
N THR A 101 5.19 -17.49 7.32
CA THR A 101 5.95 -16.81 8.36
C THR A 101 7.44 -16.86 8.01
N GLY A 102 8.18 -15.80 8.33
CA GLY A 102 9.58 -15.72 7.95
C GLY A 102 10.13 -14.29 7.92
N LEU A 103 11.42 -14.19 7.60
CA LEU A 103 12.11 -12.94 7.35
C LEU A 103 12.41 -12.83 5.86
N TYR A 104 11.91 -11.78 5.23
CA TYR A 104 12.09 -11.51 3.80
C TYR A 104 12.86 -10.21 3.63
N THR A 105 13.83 -10.21 2.72
CA THR A 105 14.56 -8.99 2.35
C THR A 105 13.77 -8.20 1.31
N LEU A 106 13.69 -6.89 1.48
CA LEU A 106 13.04 -5.99 0.54
C LEU A 106 13.99 -5.63 -0.63
N ARG A 107 13.41 -5.47 -1.81
CA ARG A 107 14.10 -5.16 -3.08
C ARG A 107 13.37 -4.08 -3.87
N ASP A 108 14.00 -3.62 -4.95
CA ASP A 108 13.44 -2.72 -5.95
C ASP A 108 12.39 -3.45 -6.83
N SER A 109 11.36 -4.03 -6.22
CA SER A 109 10.31 -4.79 -6.90
C SER A 109 8.95 -4.55 -6.25
N PHE A 110 8.41 -3.36 -6.47
CA PHE A 110 7.14 -2.90 -5.88
C PHE A 110 6.07 -2.61 -6.95
N LEU A 111 6.37 -2.93 -8.21
CA LEU A 111 5.49 -2.74 -9.36
C LEU A 111 5.63 -3.92 -10.33
N ALA A 112 4.58 -4.15 -11.12
CA ALA A 112 4.61 -5.11 -12.21
C ALA A 112 5.79 -4.82 -13.18
N GLY A 113 6.62 -5.84 -13.42
CA GLY A 113 7.84 -5.74 -14.22
C GLY A 113 9.15 -5.72 -13.43
N GLY A 114 9.10 -5.73 -12.08
CA GLY A 114 10.25 -5.97 -11.21
C GLY A 114 10.63 -7.47 -11.08
N ASP A 115 11.60 -7.77 -10.22
CA ASP A 115 11.97 -9.15 -9.86
C ASP A 115 10.78 -9.89 -9.23
N LEU A 116 10.37 -11.02 -9.81
CA LEU A 116 9.31 -11.86 -9.27
C LEU A 116 9.74 -12.67 -8.03
N GLY A 117 8.76 -13.11 -7.25
CA GLY A 117 8.95 -13.99 -6.09
C GLY A 117 9.69 -13.33 -4.92
N ARG A 118 9.80 -11.99 -4.92
CA ARG A 118 10.45 -11.21 -3.87
C ARG A 118 9.55 -10.07 -3.42
N PHE A 119 9.65 -9.73 -2.13
CA PHE A 119 9.04 -8.52 -1.63
C PHE A 119 9.82 -7.30 -2.11
N GLY A 120 9.11 -6.30 -2.61
CA GLY A 120 9.60 -4.94 -2.66
C GLY A 120 8.75 -3.98 -1.85
N VAL A 121 9.22 -2.73 -1.79
CA VAL A 121 8.53 -1.65 -1.12
C VAL A 121 8.45 -0.43 -2.03
N GLY A 122 7.25 0.13 -2.13
CA GLY A 122 6.99 1.41 -2.77
C GLY A 122 6.30 2.33 -1.78
N LEU A 123 6.74 3.58 -1.70
CA LEU A 123 6.13 4.59 -0.85
C LEU A 123 5.77 5.81 -1.69
N THR A 124 4.51 6.20 -1.63
CA THR A 124 4.05 7.50 -2.14
C THR A 124 3.78 8.42 -0.97
N TRP A 125 4.32 9.64 -1.02
CA TRP A 125 4.06 10.69 -0.05
C TRP A 125 3.43 11.91 -0.73
N TRP A 126 2.34 12.43 -0.18
CA TRP A 126 1.68 13.64 -0.65
C TRP A 126 1.96 14.82 0.27
N ASP A 127 2.39 15.94 -0.30
CA ASP A 127 2.50 17.22 0.43
C ASP A 127 1.11 17.87 0.66
N GLU A 128 1.09 19.00 1.37
CA GLU A 128 -0.13 19.77 1.64
C GLU A 128 -0.83 20.26 0.36
N SER A 129 -0.08 20.41 -0.73
CA SER A 129 -0.59 20.79 -2.06
C SER A 129 -0.96 19.58 -2.92
N ARG A 130 -0.94 18.37 -2.36
CA ARG A 130 -1.19 17.08 -3.03
C ARG A 130 -0.21 16.75 -4.15
N ASN A 131 1.00 17.30 -4.13
CA ASN A 131 2.07 16.81 -5.00
C ASN A 131 2.63 15.50 -4.44
N ALA A 132 2.71 14.48 -5.30
CA ALA A 132 3.21 13.16 -4.92
C ALA A 132 4.73 13.06 -5.13
N THR A 133 5.43 12.58 -4.11
CA THR A 133 6.82 12.10 -4.23
C THR A 133 6.84 10.58 -4.08
N ILE A 134 7.49 9.90 -5.02
CA ILE A 134 7.60 8.44 -5.06
C ILE A 134 8.98 8.02 -4.56
N PHE A 135 9.00 7.10 -3.60
CA PHE A 135 10.20 6.47 -3.06
C PHE A 135 10.16 4.98 -3.40
N SER A 136 11.17 4.51 -4.12
CA SER A 136 11.12 3.22 -4.82
C SER A 136 12.46 2.50 -4.92
N GLU A 137 13.56 3.23 -4.74
CA GLU A 137 14.90 2.63 -4.72
C GLU A 137 15.22 2.15 -3.30
N VAL A 138 15.19 0.83 -3.09
CA VAL A 138 15.40 0.18 -1.80
C VAL A 138 16.89 -0.04 -1.57
N GLU A 139 17.48 0.71 -0.64
CA GLU A 139 18.89 0.48 -0.27
C GLU A 139 19.04 -0.76 0.60
N GLN A 140 18.12 -0.94 1.54
CA GLN A 140 18.05 -2.07 2.44
C GLN A 140 16.66 -2.12 3.07
N GLY A 141 16.23 -3.30 3.48
CA GLY A 141 15.02 -3.43 4.26
C GLY A 141 14.62 -4.88 4.44
N PHE A 142 13.67 -5.09 5.34
CA PHE A 142 13.06 -6.37 5.57
C PHE A 142 11.60 -6.22 5.96
N ILE A 143 10.84 -7.30 5.72
CA ILE A 143 9.58 -7.58 6.38
C ILE A 143 9.73 -8.91 7.11
N ARG A 144 9.36 -8.95 8.39
CA ARG A 144 9.30 -10.18 9.18
C ARG A 144 7.86 -10.46 9.53
N ILE A 145 7.33 -11.54 8.98
CA ILE A 145 6.00 -12.05 9.30
C ILE A 145 6.15 -13.06 10.41
N ARG A 146 5.62 -12.71 11.59
CA ARG A 146 5.77 -13.49 12.82
C ARG A 146 4.63 -14.48 13.01
N ASP A 147 3.43 -14.11 12.58
CA ASP A 147 2.22 -14.92 12.76
C ASP A 147 1.27 -14.73 11.58
N ILE A 148 0.71 -15.84 11.09
CA ILE A 148 -0.37 -15.87 10.10
C ILE A 148 -1.42 -16.82 10.66
N SER A 149 -2.61 -16.28 10.86
CA SER A 149 -3.80 -17.03 11.29
C SER A 149 -4.94 -16.82 10.30
N GLU A 150 -6.06 -17.48 10.53
CA GLU A 150 -7.28 -17.29 9.73
C GLU A 150 -7.81 -15.86 9.79
N THR A 151 -7.51 -15.10 10.84
CA THR A 151 -8.12 -13.78 11.09
C THR A 151 -7.12 -12.64 11.14
N ARG A 152 -5.82 -12.95 11.22
CA ARG A 152 -4.78 -11.95 11.47
C ARG A 152 -3.43 -12.31 10.87
N ILE A 153 -2.69 -11.28 10.49
CA ILE A 153 -1.29 -11.33 10.10
C ILE A 153 -0.53 -10.32 10.95
N ARG A 154 0.55 -10.77 11.60
CA ARG A 154 1.36 -9.91 12.47
C ARG A 154 2.83 -9.95 12.11
N GLY A 155 3.50 -8.81 12.30
CA GLY A 155 4.91 -8.72 12.02
C GLY A 155 5.48 -7.34 12.20
N GLU A 156 6.62 -7.13 11.57
CA GLU A 156 7.40 -5.90 11.63
C GLU A 156 8.12 -5.66 10.30
N PHE A 157 8.44 -4.41 10.02
CA PHE A 157 9.19 -4.01 8.83
C PHE A 157 10.15 -2.87 9.15
N ALA A 158 11.21 -2.80 8.37
CA ALA A 158 12.14 -1.69 8.36
C ALA A 158 12.71 -1.54 6.95
N PHE A 159 12.90 -0.31 6.49
CA PHE A 159 13.47 -0.07 5.16
C PHE A 159 14.10 1.31 5.03
N ASP A 160 15.00 1.41 4.07
CA ASP A 160 15.63 2.63 3.60
C ASP A 160 15.27 2.77 2.12
N VAL A 161 14.45 3.75 1.78
CA VAL A 161 14.01 3.99 0.40
C VAL A 161 14.39 5.38 -0.09
N LYS A 162 14.74 5.47 -1.37
CA LYS A 162 15.09 6.72 -2.04
C LYS A 162 14.11 7.06 -3.15
N SER A 163 13.90 8.36 -3.31
CA SER A 163 13.20 8.93 -4.46
C SER A 163 14.15 8.98 -5.65
N PRO A 164 13.86 8.27 -6.77
CA PRO A 164 14.69 8.35 -7.97
C PRO A 164 14.67 9.76 -8.60
N ALA A 165 13.62 10.54 -8.34
CA ALA A 165 13.45 11.88 -8.90
C ALA A 165 14.20 12.96 -8.13
N THR A 166 14.22 12.87 -6.79
CA THR A 166 14.76 13.92 -5.91
C THR A 166 16.06 13.51 -5.21
N GLY A 167 16.34 12.20 -5.12
CA GLY A 167 17.45 11.65 -4.34
C GLY A 167 17.22 11.67 -2.83
N GLU A 168 16.06 12.17 -2.39
CA GLU A 168 15.67 12.18 -0.99
C GLU A 168 15.47 10.77 -0.46
N LYS A 169 15.72 10.61 0.84
CA LYS A 169 15.69 9.32 1.52
C LYS A 169 14.66 9.33 2.64
N ILE A 170 13.95 8.22 2.79
CA ILE A 170 13.12 7.93 3.96
C ILE A 170 13.65 6.66 4.61
N VAL A 171 13.80 6.72 5.92
CA VAL A 171 14.25 5.59 6.74
C VAL A 171 13.16 5.22 7.72
N VAL A 172 12.71 3.97 7.66
CA VAL A 172 11.82 3.35 8.65
C VAL A 172 12.59 2.29 9.43
N ARG A 173 12.65 2.43 10.76
CA ARG A 173 13.40 1.49 11.63
C ARG A 173 12.53 0.56 12.46
N GLU A 174 11.33 1.01 12.84
CA GLU A 174 10.49 0.33 13.83
C GLU A 174 9.02 0.21 13.35
N GLY A 175 8.81 -0.32 12.14
CA GLY A 175 7.48 -0.60 11.63
C GLY A 175 6.88 -1.87 12.24
N ASN A 176 5.66 -1.82 12.75
CA ASN A 176 4.92 -2.97 13.29
C ASN A 176 3.52 -3.03 12.68
N PHE A 177 2.97 -4.24 12.49
CA PHE A 177 1.62 -4.43 11.98
C PHE A 177 0.89 -5.60 12.66
N ASP A 178 -0.42 -5.45 12.87
CA ASP A 178 -1.38 -6.45 13.34
C ASP A 178 -2.68 -6.34 12.53
N ILE A 179 -2.63 -6.85 11.31
CA ILE A 179 -3.64 -6.64 10.28
C ILE A 179 -4.66 -7.76 10.32
N ARG A 180 -5.95 -7.42 10.15
CA ARG A 180 -7.02 -8.41 10.00
C ARG A 180 -7.02 -8.99 8.59
N ARG A 181 -7.21 -10.30 8.48
CA ARG A 181 -7.33 -11.03 7.22
C ARG A 181 -8.79 -11.24 6.85
#